data_AF-A0A7Y5E8J2-F1
#
_entry.id   AF-A0A7Y5E8J2-F1
#
_cell.length_a   1.000
_cell.length_b   1.000
_cell.length_c   1.000
_cell.angle_alpha   90.00
_cell.angle_beta   90.00
_cell.angle_gamma   90.00
#
_symmetry.space_group_name_H-M   'P 1'
#
loop_
_entity.id
_entity.type
_entity.pdbx_description
1 polymer ?
#
loop_
_entity_poly.entity_id
_entity_poly.type
_entity_poly.pdbx_seq_one_letter_code
_entity_poly.pdbx_strand_id
1 'polypeptide(L)'
;MQIRADNLAQLYFDIFNKAIIKHGDSFVEKDLGSFFAKLVHTFRPHDYCALDNPIKNYFGLKKESFFISFFIISSEYKHWATDNKMLMQTIKDKFIKADLNQMIKHDQLTDLKLLDLIFWSKANRIENKAIT
;
A
#
# COMPACT_ATOMS: atom_id res chain seq x y z
N MET A 1 -4.85 -2.39 -27.78
CA MET A 1 -4.27 -2.28 -26.42
C MET A 1 -5.26 -2.90 -25.45
N GLN A 2 -5.15 -4.21 -25.20
CA GLN A 2 -6.09 -4.96 -24.37
C GLN A 2 -5.78 -4.72 -22.90
N ILE A 3 -6.69 -4.04 -22.21
CA ILE A 3 -6.75 -4.03 -20.76
C ILE A 3 -7.01 -5.48 -20.35
N ARG A 4 -5.98 -6.19 -19.88
CA ARG A 4 -6.17 -7.45 -19.14
C ARG A 4 -7.10 -7.09 -17.99
N ALA A 5 -8.31 -7.64 -17.97
CA ALA A 5 -9.21 -7.50 -16.83
C ALA A 5 -8.43 -7.84 -15.56
N ASP A 6 -8.52 -6.98 -14.55
CA ASP A 6 -7.64 -6.98 -13.39
C ASP A 6 -7.93 -8.21 -12.50
N ASN A 7 -7.40 -9.37 -12.88
CA ASN A 7 -7.60 -10.68 -12.23
C ASN A 7 -6.93 -10.77 -10.85
N LEU A 8 -6.52 -9.65 -10.25
CA LEU A 8 -5.90 -9.60 -8.93
C LEU A 8 -6.86 -10.05 -7.82
N ALA A 9 -8.15 -9.76 -7.96
CA ALA A 9 -9.15 -10.27 -7.04
C ALA A 9 -9.27 -11.79 -7.13
N GLN A 10 -9.35 -12.31 -8.35
CA GLN A 10 -9.38 -13.76 -8.59
C GLN A 10 -8.12 -14.43 -8.04
N LEU A 11 -6.93 -13.88 -8.34
CA LEU A 11 -5.66 -14.35 -7.83
C LEU A 11 -5.63 -14.37 -6.30
N TYR A 12 -6.12 -13.31 -5.64
CA TYR A 12 -6.20 -13.25 -4.19
C TYR A 12 -7.10 -14.35 -3.63
N PHE A 13 -8.34 -14.47 -4.13
CA PHE A 13 -9.30 -15.45 -3.61
C PHE A 13 -8.89 -16.90 -3.90
N ASP A 14 -8.26 -17.16 -5.04
CA ASP A 14 -7.84 -18.51 -5.43
C ASP A 14 -6.58 -18.98 -4.70
N ILE A 15 -5.63 -18.07 -4.44
CA ILE A 15 -4.29 -18.46 -3.99
C ILE A 15 -3.98 -17.94 -2.57
N PHE A 16 -4.41 -16.72 -2.23
CA PHE A 16 -3.91 -16.02 -1.04
C PHE A 16 -4.91 -15.98 0.12
N ASN A 17 -6.22 -15.99 -0.12
CA ASN A 17 -7.24 -15.89 0.94
C ASN A 17 -7.26 -17.12 1.86
N LYS A 18 -6.92 -18.31 1.31
CA LYS A 18 -6.93 -19.60 1.99
C LYS A 18 -5.68 -20.41 1.69
N ALA A 19 -4.51 -19.77 1.79
CA ALA A 19 -3.26 -20.44 1.48
C ALA A 19 -2.95 -21.50 2.55
N ILE A 20 -2.66 -22.72 2.13
CA ILE A 20 -2.18 -23.78 3.02
C ILE A 20 -0.68 -23.60 3.19
N ILE A 21 -0.25 -23.28 4.42
CA ILE A 21 1.16 -23.08 4.75
C ILE A 21 1.63 -24.10 5.79
N LYS A 22 2.90 -24.50 5.68
CA LYS A 22 3.55 -25.36 6.67
C LYS A 22 3.82 -24.57 7.95
N HIS A 23 3.45 -25.13 9.10
CA HIS A 23 3.67 -24.54 10.42
C HIS A 23 4.17 -25.62 11.39
N GLY A 24 5.48 -25.70 11.59
CA GLY A 24 6.10 -26.82 12.28
C GLY A 24 5.88 -28.12 11.50
N ASP A 25 5.30 -29.11 12.17
CA ASP A 25 4.98 -30.41 11.57
C ASP A 25 3.55 -30.51 11.00
N SER A 26 2.77 -29.42 11.04
CA SER A 26 1.40 -29.38 10.50
C SER A 26 1.24 -28.39 9.35
N PHE A 27 0.06 -28.43 8.72
CA PHE A 27 -0.38 -27.47 7.72
C PHE A 27 -1.58 -26.68 8.25
N VAL A 28 -1.59 -25.37 8.04
CA VAL A 28 -2.66 -24.48 8.46
C VAL A 28 -3.11 -23.60 7.30
N GLU A 29 -4.41 -23.36 7.21
CA GLU A 29 -4.97 -22.37 6.29
C GLU A 29 -4.73 -20.96 6.86
N LYS A 30 -4.21 -20.05 6.03
CA LYS A 30 -4.04 -18.63 6.38
C LYS A 30 -4.46 -17.70 5.25
N ASP A 31 -5.04 -16.57 5.64
CA ASP A 31 -5.19 -15.40 4.78
C ASP A 31 -3.85 -14.65 4.69
N LEU A 32 -3.30 -14.60 3.48
CA LEU A 32 -2.04 -13.93 3.15
C LEU A 32 -2.25 -12.53 2.56
N GLY A 33 -3.36 -11.85 2.86
CA GLY A 33 -3.69 -10.54 2.30
C GLY A 33 -2.62 -9.45 2.48
N SER A 34 -1.91 -9.43 3.61
CA SER A 34 -0.81 -8.46 3.81
C SER A 34 0.42 -8.78 2.96
N PHE A 35 0.71 -10.06 2.74
CA PHE A 35 1.76 -10.48 1.82
C PHE A 35 1.37 -10.18 0.36
N PHE A 36 0.12 -10.46 -0.01
CA PHE A 36 -0.43 -10.15 -1.32
C PHE A 36 -0.31 -8.65 -1.64
N ALA A 37 -0.70 -7.76 -0.73
CA ALA A 37 -0.59 -6.31 -0.93
C ALA A 37 0.85 -5.87 -1.24
N LYS A 38 1.82 -6.38 -0.47
CA LYS A 38 3.26 -6.10 -0.66
C LYS A 38 3.80 -6.65 -1.98
N LEU A 39 3.36 -7.86 -2.35
CA LEU A 39 3.74 -8.50 -3.61
C LEU A 39 3.21 -7.70 -4.80
N VAL A 40 1.93 -7.34 -4.80
CA VAL A 40 1.31 -6.55 -5.88
C VAL A 40 1.97 -5.18 -6.00
N HIS A 41 2.23 -4.50 -4.89
CA HIS A 41 2.94 -3.22 -4.90
C HIS A 41 4.32 -3.30 -5.55
N THR A 42 5.05 -4.41 -5.36
CA THR A 42 6.39 -4.60 -5.94
C THR A 42 6.34 -4.62 -7.47
N PHE A 43 5.32 -5.25 -8.07
CA PHE A 43 5.19 -5.35 -9.53
C PHE A 43 4.36 -4.22 -10.15
N ARG A 44 3.47 -3.59 -9.38
CA ARG A 44 2.58 -2.52 -9.83
C ARG A 44 2.55 -1.33 -8.86
N PRO A 45 3.70 -0.68 -8.59
CA PRO A 45 3.80 0.40 -7.59
C PRO A 45 3.08 1.69 -7.99
N HIS A 46 2.75 1.84 -9.28
CA HIS A 46 1.94 2.93 -9.79
C HIS A 46 0.45 2.68 -9.58
N ASP A 47 0.07 1.42 -9.42
CA ASP A 47 -1.33 1.03 -9.35
C ASP A 47 -1.84 0.78 -7.93
N TYR A 48 -0.95 0.36 -7.04
CA TYR A 48 -1.32 -0.12 -5.72
C TYR A 48 -0.31 0.33 -4.65
N CYS A 49 -0.80 0.66 -3.46
CA CYS A 49 0.05 1.00 -2.31
C CYS A 49 0.58 -0.27 -1.63
N ALA A 50 1.67 -0.16 -0.85
CA ALA A 50 2.21 -1.31 -0.13
C ALA A 50 1.29 -1.79 1.02
N LEU A 51 0.43 -0.89 1.50
CA LEU A 51 -0.46 -0.98 2.67
C LEU A 51 0.15 -1.66 3.90
N ASP A 52 0.28 -0.90 4.99
CA ASP A 52 0.58 -1.45 6.31
C ASP A 52 -0.58 -1.22 7.31
N ASN A 53 -0.57 -1.99 8.40
CA ASN A 53 -1.58 -1.93 9.45
C ASN A 53 -1.81 -0.52 10.04
N PRO A 54 -0.76 0.28 10.33
CA PRO A 54 -0.97 1.64 10.84
C PRO A 54 -1.80 2.50 9.87
N ILE A 55 -1.54 2.40 8.56
CA ILE A 55 -2.27 3.15 7.54
C ILE A 55 -3.73 2.65 7.45
N LYS A 56 -3.93 1.34 7.39
CA LYS A 56 -5.28 0.72 7.43
C LYS A 56 -6.08 1.21 8.63
N ASN A 57 -5.45 1.23 9.81
CA ASN A 57 -6.07 1.68 11.05
C ASN A 57 -6.34 3.19 11.04
N TYR A 58 -5.42 3.99 10.50
CA TYR A 58 -5.56 5.44 10.38
C TYR A 58 -6.81 5.82 9.58
N PHE A 59 -7.12 5.07 8.52
CA PHE A 59 -8.35 5.26 7.72
C PHE A 59 -9.59 4.58 8.32
N GLY A 60 -9.54 4.08 9.56
CA GLY A 60 -10.69 3.46 10.21
C GLY A 60 -11.06 2.07 9.68
N LEU A 61 -10.23 1.46 8.83
CA LEU A 61 -10.51 0.18 8.18
C LEU A 61 -10.04 -1.02 9.03
N LYS A 62 -9.96 -0.87 10.36
CA LYS A 62 -9.47 -1.92 11.26
C LYS A 62 -10.28 -3.22 11.15
N LYS A 63 -11.59 -3.11 10.94
CA LYS A 63 -12.53 -4.24 10.82
C LYS A 63 -12.56 -4.88 9.42
N GLU A 64 -12.03 -4.19 8.41
CA GLU A 64 -12.00 -4.71 7.05
C GLU A 64 -10.86 -5.70 6.86
N SER A 65 -11.01 -6.59 5.86
CA SER A 65 -9.90 -7.46 5.45
C SER A 65 -8.75 -6.63 4.87
N PHE A 66 -7.55 -7.20 4.90
CA PHE A 66 -6.36 -6.53 4.38
C PHE A 66 -6.48 -6.27 2.88
N PHE A 67 -7.01 -7.25 2.14
CA PHE A 67 -7.25 -7.15 0.69
C PHE A 67 -8.24 -6.03 0.34
N ILE A 68 -9.38 -5.96 1.04
CA ILE A 68 -10.39 -4.93 0.77
C ILE A 68 -9.82 -3.54 1.09
N SER A 69 -9.14 -3.40 2.23
CA SER A 69 -8.50 -2.14 2.61
C SER A 69 -7.44 -1.70 1.58
N PHE A 70 -6.66 -2.65 1.08
CA PHE A 70 -5.63 -2.43 0.06
C PHE A 70 -6.23 -1.89 -1.23
N PHE A 71 -7.33 -2.47 -1.70
CA PHE A 71 -8.03 -2.01 -2.89
C PHE A 71 -8.62 -0.60 -2.71
N ILE A 72 -9.34 -0.37 -1.61
CA ILE A 72 -9.95 0.93 -1.30
C ILE A 72 -8.88 2.02 -1.24
N ILE A 73 -7.85 1.84 -0.42
CA ILE A 73 -6.82 2.86 -0.21
C ILE A 73 -6.03 3.12 -1.49
N SER A 74 -5.69 2.08 -2.25
CA SER A 74 -4.98 2.25 -3.54
C SER A 74 -5.80 3.06 -4.54
N SER A 75 -7.10 2.78 -4.64
CA SER A 75 -8.03 3.51 -5.50
C SER A 75 -8.14 4.97 -5.08
N GLU A 76 -8.37 5.23 -3.80
CA GLU A 76 -8.55 6.60 -3.30
C GLU A 76 -7.27 7.43 -3.36
N TYR A 77 -6.10 6.81 -3.16
CA TYR A 77 -4.82 7.48 -3.40
C TYR A 77 -4.66 7.91 -4.86
N LYS A 78 -5.05 7.07 -5.82
CA LYS A 78 -5.00 7.43 -7.25
C LYS A 78 -5.93 8.58 -7.56
N HIS A 79 -7.18 8.52 -7.09
CA HIS A 79 -8.16 9.59 -7.30
C HIS A 79 -7.64 10.91 -6.71
N TRP A 80 -7.23 10.88 -5.44
CA TRP A 80 -6.72 12.07 -4.78
C TRP A 80 -5.47 12.64 -5.46
N ALA A 81 -4.50 11.80 -5.83
CA ALA A 81 -3.30 12.25 -6.54
C ALA A 81 -3.64 12.87 -7.91
N THR A 82 -4.63 12.32 -8.61
CA THR A 82 -5.09 12.82 -9.90
C THR A 82 -5.76 14.19 -9.76
N ASP A 83 -6.56 14.38 -8.72
CA ASP A 83 -7.23 15.65 -8.44
C ASP A 83 -6.26 16.72 -7.90
N ASN A 84 -5.14 16.29 -7.31
CA ASN A 84 -4.16 17.15 -6.64
C ASN A 84 -2.77 17.13 -7.31
N LYS A 85 -2.70 16.97 -8.64
CA LYS A 85 -1.44 16.83 -9.40
C LYS A 85 -0.39 17.89 -9.08
N MET A 86 -0.78 19.17 -9.00
CA MET A 86 0.17 20.26 -8.71
C MET A 86 0.77 20.15 -7.30
N LEU A 87 -0.05 19.75 -6.33
CA LEU A 87 0.41 19.52 -4.96
C LEU A 87 1.33 18.29 -4.90
N MET A 88 0.98 17.20 -5.60
CA MET A 88 1.85 16.03 -5.71
C MET A 88 3.20 16.37 -6.31
N GLN A 89 3.24 17.17 -7.38
CA GLN A 89 4.50 17.65 -7.95
C GLN A 89 5.30 18.48 -6.95
N THR A 90 4.64 19.37 -6.22
CA THR A 90 5.30 20.19 -5.19
C THR A 90 5.90 19.34 -4.08
N ILE A 91 5.20 18.29 -3.64
CA ILE A 91 5.71 17.34 -2.65
C ILE A 91 6.93 16.60 -3.22
N LYS A 92 6.85 16.12 -4.46
CA LYS A 92 7.93 15.43 -5.17
C LYS A 92 9.19 16.29 -5.24
N ASP A 93 9.06 17.54 -5.66
CA ASP A 93 10.16 18.49 -5.75
C ASP A 93 10.80 18.76 -4.38
N LYS A 94 9.98 18.86 -3.32
CA LYS A 94 10.49 19.02 -1.95
C LYS A 94 11.27 17.79 -1.48
N PHE A 95 10.78 16.59 -1.80
CA PHE A 95 11.48 15.33 -1.49
C PHE A 95 12.82 15.24 -2.22
N ILE A 96 12.86 15.58 -3.51
CA ILE A 96 14.09 15.61 -4.31
C ILE A 96 15.12 16.59 -3.70
N LYS A 97 14.67 17.79 -3.33
CA LYS A 97 15.54 18.78 -2.68
C LYS A 97 16.05 18.35 -1.30
N ALA A 98 15.26 17.54 -0.58
CA ALA A 98 15.64 17.03 0.74
C ALA A 98 16.64 15.86 0.65
N ASP A 99 16.68 15.14 -0.46
CA ASP A 99 17.60 14.03 -0.69
C ASP A 99 18.97 14.51 -1.18
N LEU A 100 19.68 15.23 -0.30
CA LEU A 100 20.99 15.83 -0.59
C LEU A 100 22.04 14.81 -1.05
N ASN A 101 21.89 13.54 -0.64
CA ASN A 101 22.82 12.45 -0.94
C ASN A 101 22.37 11.59 -2.14
N GLN A 102 21.27 11.94 -2.80
CA GLN A 102 20.71 11.19 -3.94
C GLN A 102 20.53 9.69 -3.66
N MET A 103 20.12 9.35 -2.42
CA MET A 103 19.93 7.96 -2.03
C MET A 103 18.64 7.36 -2.62
N ILE A 104 17.71 8.21 -3.06
CA ILE A 104 16.40 7.82 -3.56
C ILE A 104 16.39 7.87 -5.09
N LYS A 105 15.91 6.78 -5.70
CA LYS A 105 15.60 6.73 -7.13
C LYS A 105 14.31 7.51 -7.40
N HIS A 106 14.43 8.82 -7.61
CA HIS A 106 13.28 9.74 -7.76
C HIS A 106 12.37 9.41 -8.95
N ASP A 107 12.93 8.82 -10.01
CA ASP A 107 12.21 8.30 -11.18
C ASP A 107 11.26 7.14 -10.83
N GLN A 108 11.57 6.39 -9.78
CA GLN A 108 10.76 5.28 -9.29
C GLN A 108 9.76 5.71 -8.20
N LEU A 109 9.76 6.98 -7.81
CA LEU A 109 8.90 7.49 -6.74
C LEU A 109 7.50 7.78 -7.29
N THR A 110 6.60 6.83 -7.09
CA THR A 110 5.19 6.98 -7.51
C THR A 110 4.43 7.90 -6.55
N ASP A 111 3.34 8.48 -7.03
CA ASP A 111 2.47 9.32 -6.22
C ASP A 111 1.88 8.52 -5.04
N LEU A 112 1.53 7.25 -5.30
CA LEU A 112 1.06 6.33 -4.26
C LEU A 112 2.12 6.11 -3.18
N LYS A 113 3.40 5.99 -3.55
CA LYS A 113 4.49 5.80 -2.58
C LYS A 113 4.72 7.04 -1.71
N LEU A 114 4.58 8.23 -2.29
CA LEU A 114 4.62 9.48 -1.52
C LEU A 114 3.46 9.57 -0.53
N LEU A 115 2.24 9.27 -0.97
CA LEU A 115 1.07 9.25 -0.10
C LEU A 115 1.22 8.21 1.01
N ASP A 116 1.69 7.02 0.67
CA ASP A 116 1.98 5.94 1.63
C ASP A 116 2.95 6.41 2.71
N LEU A 117 4.06 7.06 2.34
CA LEU A 117 5.03 7.64 3.28
C LEU A 117 4.41 8.72 4.19
N ILE A 118 3.59 9.61 3.63
CA ILE A 118 2.92 10.67 4.38
C ILE A 118 1.97 10.07 5.40
N PHE A 119 1.09 9.17 4.97
CA PHE A 119 0.09 8.57 5.85
C PHE A 119 0.68 7.58 6.84
N TRP A 120 1.74 6.86 6.48
CA TRP A 120 2.52 6.06 7.43
C TRP A 120 3.08 6.94 8.55
N SER A 121 3.69 8.07 8.21
CA SER A 121 4.22 9.02 9.20
C SER A 121 3.12 9.57 10.12
N LYS A 122 1.95 9.88 9.56
CA LYS A 122 0.78 10.34 10.34
C LYS A 122 0.24 9.25 11.25
N ALA A 123 0.06 8.03 10.73
CA ALA A 123 -0.46 6.90 11.47
C ALA A 123 0.42 6.55 12.68
N ASN A 124 1.74 6.45 12.48
CA ASN A 124 2.67 6.12 13.56
C ASN A 124 2.74 7.20 14.65
N ARG A 125 2.59 8.48 14.29
CA ARG A 125 2.52 9.55 15.29
C ARG A 125 1.28 9.44 16.17
N ILE A 126 0.18 8.91 15.65
CA ILE A 126 -1.05 8.70 16.42
C ILE A 126 -0.92 7.46 17.29
N GLU A 127 -0.40 6.36 16.75
CA GLU A 127 -0.17 5.12 17.51
C GLU A 127 0.75 5.34 18.71
N ASN A 128 1.86 6.07 18.52
CA ASN A 128 2.78 6.39 19.62
C ASN A 128 2.16 7.29 20.70
N LYS A 129 1.17 8.13 20.35
CA LYS A 129 0.44 8.97 21.32
C LYS A 129 -0.64 8.21 22.09
N ALA A 130 -1.10 7.07 21.58
CA ALA A 130 -2.10 6.24 22.28
C ALA A 130 -1.47 5.35 23.37
N ILE A 131 -0.14 5.25 23.41
CA ILE A 131 0.64 4.40 24.34
C ILE A 131 1.25 5.23 25.49
N THR A 132 1.29 6.57 25.36
CA THR A 132 1.70 7.54 26.39
C THR A 132 0.51 8.21 27.04
#